data_AF-A0A7C5GKP5-F1
#
_entry.id   AF-A0A7C5GKP5-F1
#
_cell.length_a   1.000
_cell.length_b   1.000
_cell.length_c   1.000
_cell.angle_alpha   90.00
_cell.angle_beta   90.00
_cell.angle_gamma   90.00
#
_symmetry.space_group_name_H-M   'P 1'
#
loop_
_entity.id
_entity.type
_entity.pdbx_description
1 polymer ?
#
loop_
_entity_poly.entity_id
_entity_poly.type
_entity_poly.pdbx_seq_one_letter_code
_entity_poly.pdbx_strand_id
1 'polypeptide(L)'
;MAYDARSIANWFVTRAERDGRPLSIMHLLKLIYVAHGWYLETRKAPLIFNRIEAWQYGPVIPDVYNAFRPGGIDVRGVDPRYTSQLDA
;
A
#
# COMPACT_ATOMS: atom_id res chain seq x y z
N MET A 1 -1.18 -1.56 -16.55
CA MET A 1 -0.98 -2.86 -15.85
C MET A 1 -1.25 -2.62 -14.38
N ALA A 2 -1.91 -3.55 -13.68
CA ALA A 2 -2.14 -3.42 -12.24
C ALA A 2 -0.89 -3.85 -11.45
N TYR A 3 -0.67 -3.25 -10.29
CA TYR A 3 0.49 -3.49 -9.42
C TYR A 3 0.14 -4.44 -8.27
N ASP A 4 1.16 -5.06 -7.68
CA ASP A 4 1.01 -5.66 -6.38
C ASP A 4 0.84 -4.54 -5.35
N ALA A 5 -0.18 -4.64 -4.50
CA ALA A 5 -0.48 -3.69 -3.46
C ALA A 5 0.69 -3.53 -2.46
N ARG A 6 1.54 -4.56 -2.31
CA ARG A 6 2.74 -4.49 -1.49
C ARG A 6 3.80 -3.56 -2.09
N SER A 7 3.86 -3.43 -3.42
CA SER A 7 4.74 -2.45 -4.07
C SER A 7 4.24 -1.02 -3.87
N ILE A 8 2.92 -0.83 -3.96
CA ILE A 8 2.31 0.47 -3.63
C ILE A 8 2.51 0.80 -2.15
N ALA A 9 2.46 -0.21 -1.28
CA ALA A 9 2.73 -0.04 0.13
C ALA A 9 4.16 0.44 0.40
N ASN A 10 5.16 -0.19 -0.21
CA ASN A 10 6.56 0.23 -0.13
C ASN A 10 6.73 1.71 -0.53
N TRP A 11 6.11 2.12 -1.65
CA TRP A 11 6.16 3.51 -2.11
C TRP A 11 5.64 4.48 -1.05
N PHE A 12 4.50 4.18 -0.41
CA PHE A 12 3.95 5.02 0.67
C PHE A 12 4.85 5.06 1.91
N VAL A 13 5.48 3.94 2.28
CA VAL A 13 6.42 3.90 3.41
C VAL A 13 7.64 4.78 3.14
N THR A 14 8.27 4.63 1.97
CA THR A 14 9.40 5.47 1.55
C THR A 14 9.00 6.95 1.46
N ARG A 15 7.79 7.25 0.96
CA ARG A 15 7.30 8.62 0.89
C ARG A 15 7.08 9.22 2.28
N ALA A 16 6.46 8.48 3.20
CA ALA A 16 6.19 8.94 4.56
C ALA A 16 7.48 9.22 5.34
N GLU A 17 8.51 8.38 5.16
CA GLU A 17 9.84 8.62 5.72
C GLU A 17 10.45 9.92 5.19
N ARG A 18 10.48 10.11 3.86
CA ARG A 18 11.00 11.34 3.25
C ARG A 18 10.28 12.60 3.76
N ASP A 19 8.99 12.49 4.03
CA ASP A 19 8.18 13.57 4.57
C ASP A 19 8.31 13.70 6.12
N GLY A 20 9.05 12.81 6.80
CA GLY A 20 9.20 12.80 8.26
C GLY A 20 7.91 12.48 9.00
N ARG A 21 6.98 11.74 8.38
CA ARG A 21 5.63 11.47 8.91
C ARG A 21 5.50 10.02 9.36
N PRO A 22 5.00 9.76 10.58
CA PRO A 22 4.73 8.40 11.01
C PRO A 22 3.55 7.80 10.25
N LEU A 23 3.63 6.52 9.93
CA LEU A 23 2.59 5.77 9.24
C LEU A 23 2.20 4.55 10.07
N SER A 24 0.91 4.36 10.32
CA SER A 24 0.39 3.11 10.91
C SER A 24 -0.05 2.16 9.80
N ILE A 25 -0.17 0.87 10.10
CA ILE A 25 -0.69 -0.12 9.15
C ILE A 25 -2.11 0.25 8.67
N MET A 26 -2.92 0.90 9.52
CA MET A 26 -4.25 1.37 9.16
C MET A 26 -4.21 2.58 8.23
N HIS A 27 -3.25 3.50 8.41
CA HIS A 27 -3.04 4.58 7.45
C HIS A 27 -2.63 4.01 6.09
N LEU A 28 -1.70 3.06 6.07
CA LEU A 28 -1.22 2.42 4.85
C LEU A 28 -2.35 1.76 4.05
N LEU A 29 -3.17 0.93 4.71
CA LEU A 29 -4.29 0.25 4.07
C LEU A 29 -5.33 1.22 3.49
N LYS A 30 -5.67 2.29 4.23
CA LYS A 30 -6.60 3.32 3.76
C LYS A 30 -6.03 4.11 2.59
N LEU A 31 -4.75 4.46 2.63
CA LEU A 31 -4.08 5.18 1.54
C LEU A 31 -4.08 4.36 0.25
N ILE A 32 -3.76 3.06 0.32
CA ILE A 32 -3.79 2.19 -0.86
C ILE A 32 -5.21 2.04 -1.39
N TYR A 33 -6.22 1.89 -0.51
CA TYR A 33 -7.62 1.83 -0.90
C TYR A 33 -8.08 3.11 -1.64
N VAL A 34 -7.78 4.28 -1.08
CA VAL A 34 -8.12 5.58 -1.69
C VAL A 34 -7.38 5.77 -3.02
N ALA A 35 -6.09 5.42 -3.08
CA ALA A 35 -5.32 5.47 -4.32
C ALA A 35 -5.91 4.54 -5.39
N HIS A 36 -6.36 3.34 -5.01
CA HIS A 36 -7.02 2.43 -5.93
C HIS A 36 -8.32 3.01 -6.49
N GLY A 37 -9.19 3.56 -5.64
CA GLY A 37 -10.42 4.22 -6.06
C GLY A 37 -10.17 5.43 -6.97
N TRP A 38 -9.20 6.27 -6.62
CA TRP A 38 -8.82 7.43 -7.44
C TRP A 38 -8.28 7.01 -8.81
N TYR A 39 -7.44 5.97 -8.86
CA TYR A 39 -6.88 5.46 -10.10
C TYR A 39 -7.95 4.79 -10.97
N LEU A 40 -8.89 4.06 -10.38
CA LEU A 40 -10.07 3.54 -11.09
C LEU A 40 -10.84 4.67 -11.77
N GLU A 41 -11.09 5.78 -11.07
CA GLU A 41 -11.85 6.88 -11.64
C GLU A 41 -11.07 7.63 -12.73
N THR A 42 -9.80 7.93 -12.49
CA THR A 42 -8.99 8.77 -13.38
C THR A 42 -8.37 8.04 -14.55
N ARG A 43 -8.05 6.74 -14.40
CA ARG A 43 -7.40 5.93 -15.44
C ARG A 43 -8.31 4.85 -16.02
N LYS A 44 -9.53 4.70 -15.49
CA LYS A 44 -10.51 3.67 -15.90
C LYS A 44 -9.92 2.26 -15.90
N ALA A 45 -8.99 2.00 -14.98
CA ALA A 45 -8.27 0.75 -14.83
C ALA A 45 -7.90 0.53 -13.36
N PRO A 46 -7.72 -0.72 -12.88
CA PRO A 46 -7.35 -0.97 -11.49
C PRO A 46 -5.88 -0.61 -11.22
N LEU A 47 -5.61 0.03 -10.08
CA LEU A 47 -4.23 0.28 -9.61
C LEU A 47 -3.57 -1.01 -9.12
N ILE A 48 -4.31 -1.82 -8.38
CA ILE A 48 -3.81 -3.05 -7.74
C ILE A 48 -4.66 -4.23 -8.18
N PHE A 49 -4.04 -5.41 -8.26
CA PHE A 49 -4.74 -6.66 -8.56
C PHE A 49 -5.17 -7.41 -7.30
N ASN A 50 -4.65 -7.04 -6.12
CA ASN A 50 -4.92 -7.73 -4.87
C ASN A 50 -6.38 -7.56 -4.43
N ARG A 51 -6.89 -8.56 -3.70
CA ARG A 51 -8.22 -8.52 -3.12
C ARG A 51 -8.29 -7.47 -2.01
N ILE A 52 -9.40 -6.73 -1.99
CA ILE A 52 -9.79 -5.84 -0.89
C ILE A 52 -10.95 -6.50 -0.13
N GLU A 53 -10.87 -6.51 1.19
CA GLU A 53 -11.84 -7.10 2.10
C GLU A 53 -12.44 -6.04 3.02
N ALA A 54 -13.75 -6.14 3.28
CA ALA A 54 -14.42 -5.29 4.26
C ALA A 54 -14.30 -5.93 5.65
N TRP A 55 -13.37 -5.44 6.47
CA TRP A 55 -13.22 -5.86 7.88
C TRP A 55 -13.89 -4.83 8.80
N GLN A 56 -13.97 -5.15 10.10
CA GLN A 56 -14.64 -4.31 11.11
C GLN A 56 -14.19 -2.84 11.11
N TYR A 57 -12.92 -2.56 10.84
CA TYR A 57 -12.34 -1.21 10.91
C TYR A 57 -12.08 -0.57 9.52
N GLY A 58 -12.62 -1.16 8.46
CA GLY A 58 -12.54 -0.64 7.10
C GLY A 58 -11.92 -1.62 6.10
N PRO A 59 -11.57 -1.12 4.90
CA PRO A 59 -11.02 -1.95 3.84
C PRO A 59 -9.61 -2.43 4.21
N VAL A 60 -9.39 -3.72 4.05
CA VAL A 60 -8.11 -4.39 4.30
C VAL A 60 -7.66 -5.08 3.01
N ILE A 61 -6.36 -4.99 2.74
CA ILE A 61 -5.69 -5.75 1.68
C ILE A 61 -4.85 -6.80 2.42
N PRO A 62 -5.30 -8.07 2.49
CA PRO A 62 -4.65 -9.08 3.33
C PRO A 62 -3.17 -9.26 3.04
N ASP A 63 -2.78 -9.19 1.76
CA ASP A 63 -1.38 -9.30 1.34
C ASP A 63 -0.50 -8.21 1.96
N VAL A 64 -1.01 -6.98 2.03
CA VAL A 64 -0.33 -5.86 2.70
C VAL A 64 -0.38 -6.03 4.21
N TYR A 65 -1.56 -6.34 4.76
CA TYR A 65 -1.70 -6.50 6.21
C TYR A 65 -0.75 -7.57 6.76
N ASN A 66 -0.70 -8.74 6.13
CA ASN A 66 0.15 -9.84 6.58
C ASN A 66 1.64 -9.56 6.39
N ALA A 67 2.02 -8.81 5.34
CA ALA A 67 3.41 -8.43 5.12
C ALA A 67 3.92 -7.43 6.18
N PHE A 68 3.06 -6.50 6.62
CA PHE A 68 3.48 -5.38 7.49
C PHE A 68 3.09 -5.54 8.97
N ARG A 69 2.14 -6.43 9.32
CA ARG A 69 1.71 -6.63 10.72
C ARG A 69 2.81 -7.15 11.65
N PRO A 70 3.65 -8.14 11.28
CA PRO A 70 4.59 -8.76 12.21
C PRO A 70 5.68 -7.79 12.72
N GLY A 71 6.14 -6.86 11.86
CA GLY A 71 7.20 -5.90 12.18
C GLY A 71 6.71 -4.45 12.38
N GLY A 72 5.43 -4.17 12.13
CA GLY A 72 4.93 -2.80 12.04
C GLY A 72 5.36 -2.11 10.73
N ILE A 73 5.17 -0.79 10.68
CA ILE A 73 5.64 0.02 9.55
C ILE A 73 7.04 0.56 9.89
N ASP A 74 8.07 -0.15 9.42
CA ASP A 74 9.46 0.32 9.42
C ASP A 74 9.91 0.45 7.96
N VAL A 75 10.73 1.45 7.69
CA VAL A 75 11.39 1.67 6.40
C VAL A 75 12.36 0.52 6.08
N ARG A 76 12.94 -0.12 7.10
CA ARG A 76 13.68 -1.38 6.95
C ARG A 76 12.78 -2.57 6.55
N GLY A 77 11.47 -2.41 6.72
CA GLY A 77 10.43 -3.33 6.28
C GLY A 77 10.00 -3.13 4.83
N VAL A 78 10.61 -2.20 4.08
CA VAL A 78 10.51 -2.17 2.61
C VAL A 78 11.10 -3.48 2.09
N ASP A 79 10.23 -4.40 1.69
CA ASP A 79 10.67 -5.69 1.14
C ASP A 79 11.18 -5.45 -0.29
N PRO A 80 12.47 -5.72 -0.57
CA PRO A 80 13.07 -5.50 -1.89
C PRO A 80 12.34 -6.25 -3.02
N ARG A 81 11.64 -7.35 -2.67
CA ARG A 81 10.83 -8.13 -3.62
C ARG A 81 9.64 -7.36 -4.17
N TYR A 82 9.21 -6.28 -3.51
CA TYR A 82 8.13 -5.42 -3.99
C TYR A 82 8.62 -4.02 -4.39
N THR A 83 9.90 -3.86 -4.74
CA THR A 83 10.40 -2.59 -5.30
C THR A 83 9.53 -2.18 -6.49
N SER A 84 8.95 -0.98 -6.42
CA SER A 84 7.95 -0.55 -7.37
C SER A 84 8.63 -0.09 -8.67
N GLN A 85 7.99 -0.33 -9.82
CA GLN A 85 8.41 0.32 -11.08
C GLN A 85 8.11 1.83 -11.08
N LEU A 86 7.59 2.39 -9.98
CA LEU A 86 7.29 3.82 -9.82
C LEU A 86 8.51 4.63 -9.35
N ASP A 87 9.62 3.95 -9.02
CA ASP A 87 10.87 4.55 -8.56
C ASP A 87 11.81 4.92 -9.73
N ALA A 88 11.31 4.90 -10.98
CA ALA A 88 12.03 5.25 -12.22
C ALA A 88 11.52 6.56 -12.83
#